data_AF-A0A7S1QKX3-F1
#
_entry.id   AF-A0A7S1QKX3-F1
#
_cell.length_a   1.000
_cell.length_b   1.000
_cell.length_c   1.000
_cell.angle_alpha   90.00
_cell.angle_beta   90.00
_cell.angle_gamma   90.00
#
_symmetry.space_group_name_H-M   'P 1'
#
loop_
_entity.id
_entity.type
_entity.pdbx_description
1 polymer ?
#
loop_
_entity_poly.entity_id
_entity_poly.type
_entity_poly.pdbx_seq_one_letter_code
_entity_poly.pdbx_strand_id
1 'polypeptide(L)'
;AEAAALTLYIMSEKVPTKTIGHSIHSLYMGVVLVIGNAVRQMFKDSSKLSVVYDEIPNTDLLTDLCDGVYLARIQGNLQAEYTLYYELLQILRSPELLIRVGQLHQGNALPPPSKAVRAK
;
A
#
# COMPACT_ATOMS: atom_id res chain seq x y z
N ALA A 1 -48.51 -51.74 -62.52
CA ALA A 1 -48.89 -50.62 -61.65
C ALA A 1 -47.66 -49.76 -61.48
N GLU A 2 -47.68 -48.56 -62.03
CA GLU A 2 -46.57 -47.60 -62.04
C GLU A 2 -46.44 -46.99 -60.64
N ALA A 3 -45.28 -47.14 -60.00
CA ALA A 3 -45.03 -46.64 -58.66
C ALA A 3 -44.68 -45.14 -58.73
N ALA A 4 -45.60 -44.28 -58.29
CA ALA A 4 -45.37 -42.86 -58.17
C ALA A 4 -44.32 -42.58 -57.07
N ALA A 5 -43.15 -42.06 -57.45
CA ALA A 5 -42.13 -41.63 -56.51
C ALA A 5 -42.39 -40.18 -56.07
N LEU A 6 -42.42 -39.93 -54.77
CA LEU A 6 -42.53 -38.59 -54.20
C LEU A 6 -41.14 -38.01 -53.92
N THR A 7 -40.86 -36.83 -54.47
CA THR A 7 -39.59 -36.11 -54.24
C THR A 7 -39.73 -35.19 -53.04
N LEU A 8 -38.93 -35.44 -52.00
CA LEU A 8 -38.92 -34.66 -50.77
C LEU A 8 -37.71 -33.71 -50.78
N TYR A 9 -37.96 -32.42 -50.57
CA TYR A 9 -36.94 -31.37 -50.59
C TYR A 9 -36.66 -30.87 -49.17
N ILE A 10 -35.45 -31.10 -48.66
CA ILE A 10 -35.01 -30.69 -47.32
C ILE A 10 -34.11 -29.47 -47.43
N MET A 11 -34.54 -28.37 -46.83
CA MET A 11 -33.69 -27.20 -46.60
C MET A 11 -33.06 -27.31 -45.22
N SER A 12 -31.74 -27.49 -45.18
CA SER A 12 -30.97 -27.56 -43.94
C SER A 12 -30.19 -26.27 -43.74
N GLU A 13 -30.58 -25.46 -42.76
CA GLU A 13 -29.79 -24.31 -42.33
C GLU A 13 -28.71 -24.75 -41.33
N LYS A 14 -27.52 -24.16 -41.45
CA LYS A 14 -26.42 -24.46 -40.55
C LYS A 14 -26.62 -23.76 -39.20
N VAL A 15 -26.85 -24.53 -38.15
CA VAL A 15 -26.92 -24.00 -36.78
C VAL A 15 -25.58 -23.41 -36.33
N PRO A 16 -25.55 -22.20 -35.74
CA PRO A 16 -24.31 -21.61 -35.25
C PRO A 16 -23.83 -22.37 -34.00
N THR A 17 -22.67 -23.03 -34.11
CA THR A 17 -22.13 -23.91 -33.06
C THR A 17 -21.32 -23.19 -31.99
N LYS A 18 -21.15 -21.86 -32.04
CA LYS A 18 -20.23 -21.18 -31.12
C LYS A 18 -20.64 -19.76 -30.73
N THR A 19 -20.98 -19.60 -29.45
CA THR A 19 -21.31 -18.31 -28.80
C THR A 19 -20.03 -17.55 -28.40
N ILE A 20 -19.16 -17.23 -29.36
CA ILE A 20 -17.86 -16.54 -29.12
C ILE A 20 -18.03 -15.12 -28.57
N GLY A 21 -19.21 -14.51 -28.74
CA GLY A 21 -19.45 -13.09 -28.40
C GLY A 21 -19.28 -12.75 -26.91
N HIS A 22 -19.64 -13.68 -26.01
CA HIS A 22 -19.54 -13.41 -24.56
C HIS A 22 -18.09 -13.42 -24.05
N SER A 23 -17.20 -14.22 -24.66
CA SER A 23 -15.80 -14.30 -24.27
C SER A 23 -15.03 -13.02 -24.57
N ILE A 24 -15.39 -12.33 -25.65
CA ILE A 24 -14.75 -11.06 -26.04
C ILE A 24 -15.21 -9.94 -25.10
N HIS A 25 -16.50 -9.91 -24.76
CA HIS A 25 -17.05 -8.93 -23.85
C HIS A 25 -16.48 -9.05 -22.43
N SER A 26 -16.35 -10.27 -21.90
CA SER A 26 -15.74 -10.50 -20.58
C SER A 26 -14.26 -10.16 -20.57
N LEU A 27 -13.52 -10.43 -21.65
CA LEU A 27 -12.12 -10.02 -21.79
C LEU A 27 -11.99 -8.48 -21.77
N TYR A 28 -12.85 -7.77 -22.50
CA TYR A 28 -12.86 -6.31 -22.51
C TYR A 28 -13.13 -5.74 -21.12
N MET A 29 -14.19 -6.22 -20.46
CA MET A 29 -14.53 -5.80 -19.10
C MET A 29 -13.41 -6.12 -18.10
N GLY A 30 -12.74 -7.26 -18.23
CA GLY A 30 -11.60 -7.65 -17.39
C GLY A 30 -10.41 -6.70 -17.56
N VAL A 31 -10.02 -6.39 -18.80
CA VAL A 31 -8.91 -5.46 -19.08
C VAL A 31 -9.21 -4.06 -18.55
N VAL A 32 -10.41 -3.54 -18.81
CA VAL A 32 -10.84 -2.21 -18.33
C VAL A 32 -10.83 -2.16 -16.79
N LEU A 33 -11.30 -3.22 -16.12
CA LEU A 33 -11.32 -3.29 -14.67
C LEU A 33 -9.91 -3.37 -14.06
N VAL A 34 -8.99 -4.11 -14.68
CA VAL A 34 -7.59 -4.17 -14.25
C VAL A 34 -6.94 -2.79 -14.36
N ILE A 35 -7.12 -2.09 -15.48
CA ILE A 35 -6.56 -0.75 -15.69
C ILE A 35 -7.19 0.24 -14.69
N GLY A 36 -8.51 0.22 -14.55
CA GLY A 36 -9.21 1.08 -13.59
C GLY A 36 -8.79 0.85 -12.14
N ASN A 37 -8.59 -0.41 -11.75
CA ASN A 37 -8.09 -0.76 -10.42
C ASN A 37 -6.62 -0.36 -10.24
N ALA A 38 -5.77 -0.54 -11.24
CA ALA A 38 -4.37 -0.11 -11.17
C ALA A 38 -4.28 1.40 -10.95
N VAL A 39 -5.00 2.19 -11.76
CA VAL A 39 -5.06 3.65 -11.61
C VAL A 39 -5.63 4.03 -10.24
N ARG A 40 -6.74 3.40 -9.81
CA ARG A 40 -7.34 3.67 -8.49
C ARG A 40 -6.42 3.28 -7.33
N GLN A 41 -5.59 2.27 -7.49
CA GLN A 41 -4.63 1.81 -6.50
C GLN A 41 -3.47 2.81 -6.37
N MET A 42 -2.97 3.36 -7.47
CA MET A 42 -1.94 4.42 -7.45
C MET A 42 -2.38 5.64 -6.65
N PHE A 43 -3.63 6.07 -6.77
CA PHE A 43 -4.15 7.20 -5.98
C PHE A 43 -4.46 6.86 -4.52
N LYS A 44 -4.76 5.60 -4.20
CA LYS A 44 -5.06 5.16 -2.84
C LYS A 44 -3.79 4.89 -2.03
N ASP A 45 -2.76 4.33 -2.64
CA ASP A 45 -1.54 3.92 -1.94
C ASP A 45 -0.71 5.11 -1.47
N SER A 46 -0.76 6.24 -2.18
CA SER A 46 -0.12 7.49 -1.71
C SER A 46 -0.78 8.05 -0.45
N SER A 47 -2.05 7.77 -0.17
CA SER A 47 -2.82 8.57 0.80
C SER A 47 -2.74 8.10 2.26
N LYS A 48 -2.36 6.85 2.55
CA LYS A 48 -2.48 6.30 3.91
C LYS A 48 -1.18 6.16 4.68
N LEU A 49 -0.11 5.78 4.00
CA LEU A 49 1.21 5.63 4.63
C LEU A 49 2.11 6.80 4.24
N SER A 50 2.13 7.20 2.96
CA SER A 50 2.91 8.37 2.51
C SER A 50 2.51 9.63 3.27
N VAL A 51 1.23 9.98 3.40
CA VAL A 51 0.81 11.25 4.04
C VAL A 51 1.40 11.45 5.45
N VAL A 52 1.57 10.39 6.26
CA VAL A 52 2.13 10.55 7.61
C VAL A 52 3.65 10.72 7.60
N TYR A 53 4.36 10.08 6.66
CA TYR A 53 5.82 10.14 6.56
C TYR A 53 6.34 11.27 5.67
N ASP A 54 5.55 11.68 4.67
CA ASP A 54 5.87 12.71 3.66
C ASP A 54 5.62 14.13 4.20
N GLU A 55 4.71 14.28 5.17
CA GLU A 55 4.38 15.56 5.82
C GLU A 55 5.20 15.82 7.09
N ILE A 56 6.23 15.02 7.39
CA ILE A 56 7.08 15.25 8.57
C ILE A 56 7.98 16.46 8.28
N PRO A 57 7.86 17.56 9.05
CA PRO A 57 8.53 18.81 8.70
C PRO A 57 10.05 18.75 8.88
N ASN A 58 10.58 17.89 9.76
CA ASN A 58 12.01 17.73 9.99
C ASN A 58 12.36 16.26 10.31
N THR A 59 13.34 15.70 9.60
CA THR A 59 13.84 14.33 9.80
C THR A 59 15.21 14.27 10.48
N ASP A 60 15.80 15.42 10.84
CA ASP A 60 17.19 15.52 11.32
C ASP A 60 17.46 14.66 12.55
N LEU A 61 16.53 14.62 13.52
CA LEU A 61 16.70 13.77 14.70
C LEU A 61 16.70 12.26 14.35
N LEU A 62 15.89 11.84 13.38
CA LEU A 62 15.89 10.44 12.93
C LEU A 62 17.19 10.10 12.20
N THR A 63 17.71 11.03 11.42
CA THR A 63 19.01 10.89 10.73
C THR A 63 20.15 10.80 11.76
N ASP A 64 20.17 11.68 12.76
CA ASP A 64 21.15 11.65 13.85
C ASP A 64 21.10 10.34 14.64
N LEU A 65 19.91 9.77 14.86
CA LEU A 65 19.74 8.49 15.54
C LEU A 65 20.26 7.33 14.67
N CYS A 66 20.00 7.35 13.37
CA CYS A 66 20.56 6.38 12.42
C CYS A 66 22.10 6.45 12.38
N ASP A 67 22.66 7.66 12.37
CA ASP A 67 24.10 7.89 12.41
C ASP A 67 24.72 7.44 13.74
N GLY A 68 24.00 7.64 14.85
CA GLY A 68 24.37 7.11 16.17
C GLY A 68 24.45 5.58 16.19
N VAL A 69 23.48 4.88 15.59
CA VAL A 69 23.52 3.41 15.45
C VAL A 69 24.70 2.99 14.59
N TYR A 70 24.92 3.67 13.46
CA TYR A 70 26.04 3.39 12.57
C TYR A 70 27.40 3.57 13.27
N LEU A 71 27.55 4.65 14.04
CA LEU A 71 28.77 4.93 14.79
C LEU A 71 28.99 3.93 15.93
N ALA A 72 27.95 3.55 16.67
CA ALA A 72 28.03 2.52 17.71
C ALA A 72 28.46 1.17 17.15
N ARG A 73 28.02 0.85 15.92
CA ARG A 73 28.43 -0.35 15.20
C ARG A 73 29.91 -0.33 14.80
N ILE A 74 30.42 0.82 14.33
CA ILE A 74 31.85 0.99 14.04
C ILE A 74 32.69 0.87 15.31
N GLN A 75 32.21 1.40 16.43
CA GLN A 75 32.87 1.31 17.73
C GLN A 75 32.79 -0.09 18.36
N GLY A 76 31.94 -0.98 17.84
CA GLY A 76 31.72 -2.33 18.38
C GLY A 76 31.01 -2.34 19.73
N ASN A 77 30.35 -1.24 20.12
CA ASN A 77 29.64 -1.15 21.41
C ASN A 77 28.20 -1.64 21.27
N LEU A 78 28.02 -2.94 21.47
CA LEU A 78 26.73 -3.62 21.28
C LEU A 78 25.60 -3.10 22.19
N GLN A 79 25.91 -2.63 23.40
CA GLN A 79 24.91 -2.12 24.34
C GLN A 79 24.36 -0.76 23.89
N ALA A 80 25.24 0.12 23.41
CA ALA A 80 24.85 1.40 22.85
C ALA A 80 24.06 1.22 21.54
N GLU A 81 24.54 0.34 20.65
CA GLU A 81 23.84 -0.01 19.40
C GLU A 81 22.41 -0.50 19.67
N TYR A 82 22.25 -1.43 20.63
CA TYR A 82 20.94 -1.98 20.98
C TYR A 82 19.98 -0.92 21.53
N THR A 83 20.48 -0.03 22.39
CA THR A 83 19.67 1.02 23.02
C THR A 83 19.17 2.03 21.99
N LEU A 84 20.07 2.52 21.12
CA LEU A 84 19.75 3.46 20.04
C LEU A 84 18.79 2.84 19.02
N TYR A 85 19.02 1.57 18.65
CA TYR A 85 18.15 0.86 17.73
C TYR A 85 16.75 0.63 18.31
N TYR A 86 16.64 0.33 19.61
CA TYR A 86 15.36 0.16 20.27
C TYR A 86 14.54 1.45 20.30
N GLU A 87 15.19 2.59 20.56
CA GLU A 87 14.55 3.91 20.54
C GLU A 87 14.05 4.27 19.13
N LEU A 88 14.87 4.03 18.10
CA LEU A 88 14.49 4.20 16.70
C LEU A 88 13.26 3.36 16.35
N LEU A 89 13.25 2.09 16.76
CA LEU A 89 12.14 1.16 16.50
C LEU A 89 10.85 1.59 17.21
N GLN A 90 10.94 2.10 18.44
CA GLN A 90 9.77 2.60 19.17
C GLN A 90 9.14 3.81 18.49
N ILE A 91 9.97 4.74 18.00
CA ILE A 91 9.51 5.93 17.26
C ILE A 91 8.83 5.49 15.95
N LEU A 92 9.44 4.57 15.20
CA LEU A 92 8.88 4.09 13.93
C LEU A 92 7.58 3.28 14.06
N ARG A 93 7.34 2.65 15.22
CA ARG A 93 6.11 1.88 15.48
C ARG A 93 4.92 2.78 15.85
N SER A 94 5.16 3.99 16.34
CA SER A 94 4.12 4.91 16.81
C SER A 94 4.08 6.17 15.94
N PRO A 95 3.06 6.34 15.07
CA PRO A 95 2.96 7.56 14.26
C PRO A 95 2.76 8.82 15.13
N GLU A 96 2.26 8.69 16.37
CA GLU A 96 2.15 9.81 17.31
C GLU A 96 3.50 10.29 17.84
N LEU A 97 4.42 9.37 18.14
CA LEU A 97 5.77 9.72 18.59
C LEU A 97 6.60 10.28 17.44
N LEU A 98 6.44 9.72 16.25
CA LEU A 98 7.07 10.16 15.02
C LEU A 98 6.77 11.65 14.73
N ILE A 99 5.49 12.05 14.82
CA ILE A 99 5.08 13.44 14.58
C ILE A 99 5.64 14.37 15.66
N ARG A 100 5.61 13.97 16.94
CA ARG A 100 6.17 14.77 18.04
C ARG A 100 7.67 14.99 17.84
N VAL A 101 8.41 13.94 17.51
CA VAL A 101 9.84 14.02 17.22
C VAL A 101 10.13 14.95 16.05
N GLY A 102 9.37 14.84 14.94
CA GLY A 102 9.53 15.73 13.79
C GLY A 102 9.21 17.21 14.09
N GLN A 103 8.36 17.47 15.10
CA GLN A 103 7.99 18.83 15.54
C GLN A 103 8.94 19.40 16.62
N LEU A 104 9.62 18.56 17.41
CA LEU A 104 10.41 18.98 18.57
C LEU A 104 11.66 19.80 18.22
N HIS A 105 12.24 19.67 17.03
CA HIS A 105 13.44 20.42 16.63
C HIS A 105 13.13 21.89 16.26
N GLN A 106 11.86 22.28 16.09
CA GLN A 106 11.48 23.68 15.88
C GLN A 106 11.50 24.48 17.19
N GLY A 107 12.69 24.77 17.73
CA GLY A 107 13.01 25.97 18.53
C GLY A 107 12.11 26.41 19.70
N ASN A 108 11.14 25.61 20.15
CA ASN A 108 10.25 25.93 21.26
C ASN A 108 10.22 24.78 22.24
N ALA A 109 10.62 25.10 23.47
CA ALA A 109 10.59 24.23 24.62
C ALA A 109 9.29 23.42 24.70
N LEU A 110 9.44 22.10 24.83
CA LEU A 110 8.43 21.26 25.45
C LEU A 110 8.05 21.93 26.78
N PRO A 111 6.81 22.43 27.00
CA PRO A 111 6.38 22.70 28.36
C PRO A 111 6.52 21.39 29.13
N PRO A 112 7.15 21.41 30.32
CA PRO A 112 7.44 20.19 31.07
C PRO A 112 6.17 19.36 31.17
N PRO A 113 6.24 18.02 31.03
CA PRO A 113 5.07 17.17 31.19
C PRO A 113 4.41 17.55 32.51
N SER A 114 3.23 18.18 32.41
CA SER A 114 2.43 18.55 33.56
C SER A 114 2.32 17.29 34.41
N LYS A 115 2.86 17.37 35.63
CA LYS A 115 2.82 16.31 36.62
C LYS A 115 1.36 15.90 36.84
N ALA A 116 0.88 14.93 36.09
CA ALA A 116 -0.50 14.47 36.18
C ALA A 116 -0.66 13.01 35.76
N VAL A 117 0.29 12.14 36.13
CA VAL A 117 -0.01 10.72 36.39
C VAL A 117 0.80 10.26 37.60
N ARG A 118 0.56 10.89 38.75
CA ARG A 118 0.85 10.30 40.06
C ARG A 118 -0.27 10.71 41.01
N ALA A 119 -1.31 9.88 41.07
CA ALA A 119 -2.12 9.58 42.26
C ALA A 119 -3.49 9.00 41.82
N LYS A 120 -3.58 7.67 41.73
CA LYS A 120 -4.39 6.84 42.64
C LYS A 120 -4.23 5.38 42.25
#